data_AF-A0A497QXL3-F1
#
_entry.id   AF-A0A497QXL3-F1
#
_cell.length_a   1.000
_cell.length_b   1.000
_cell.length_c   1.000
_cell.angle_alpha   90.00
_cell.angle_beta   90.00
_cell.angle_gamma   90.00
#
_symmetry.space_group_name_H-M   'P 1'
#
loop_
_entity.id
_entity.type
_entity.pdbx_description
1 polymer ?
#
loop_
_entity_poly.entity_id
_entity_poly.type
_entity_poly.pdbx_seq_one_letter_code
_entity_poly.pdbx_strand_id
1 'polypeptide(L)'
;MPLKKEKRRKQKFKEKQLVENEKKEIESQIKAALTNEKPATVRQLVALVKKEQKSNMREILAVIRMMEEKREIILQEPIIEPLLPPKRPKEFFFGRNYFAYEFWLTITSLLLTVTLVLVDVRAGFFFYVRYAVVCFFMLILTGWSLTAAIFPKIDDELRFLERLATAIGLSIVVLVVDGLFLNYTFRFNPVSIVLSLTFFVLICLGISIGLRLKLGRDGFIFKKKSKETIEVQLDR
;
A
#
# COMPACT_ATOMS: atom_id res chain seq x y z
N MET A 1 -1.92 -12.45 65.68
CA MET A 1 -2.34 -12.26 64.27
C MET A 1 -1.31 -11.61 63.28
N PRO A 2 -0.04 -11.27 63.61
CA PRO A 2 0.86 -10.60 62.64
C PRO A 2 1.60 -11.57 61.67
N LEU A 3 1.93 -12.80 62.08
CA LEU A 3 2.70 -13.76 61.25
C LEU A 3 1.99 -14.18 59.95
N LYS A 4 0.65 -14.23 59.93
CA LYS A 4 -0.14 -14.66 58.75
C LYS A 4 -0.17 -13.58 57.65
N LYS A 5 -0.06 -12.29 58.02
CA LYS A 5 0.03 -11.16 57.07
C LYS A 5 1.41 -11.09 56.42
N GLU A 6 2.48 -11.37 57.17
CA GLU A 6 3.85 -11.34 56.65
C GLU A 6 4.13 -12.49 55.68
N LYS A 7 3.68 -13.71 55.99
CA LYS A 7 3.76 -14.85 55.05
C LYS A 7 3.00 -14.57 53.75
N ARG A 8 1.79 -14.00 53.83
CA ARG A 8 1.03 -13.57 52.64
C ARG A 8 1.73 -12.48 51.83
N ARG A 9 2.45 -11.55 52.47
CA ARG A 9 3.26 -10.53 51.78
C ARG A 9 4.45 -11.15 51.05
N LYS A 10 5.20 -12.03 51.71
CA LYS A 10 6.34 -12.75 51.11
C LYS A 10 5.89 -13.65 49.95
N GLN A 11 4.73 -14.29 50.07
CA GLN A 11 4.15 -15.12 49.01
C GLN A 11 3.69 -14.31 47.79
N LYS A 12 2.99 -13.18 48.00
CA LYS A 12 2.64 -12.25 46.92
C LYS A 12 3.85 -11.65 46.21
N PHE A 13 4.95 -11.40 46.94
CA PHE A 13 6.18 -10.89 46.35
C PHE A 13 6.89 -11.96 45.50
N LYS A 14 6.90 -13.21 45.97
CA LYS A 14 7.46 -14.35 45.25
C LYS A 14 6.66 -14.68 43.98
N GLU A 15 5.32 -14.63 44.05
CA GLU A 15 4.44 -14.77 42.88
C GLU A 15 4.67 -13.67 41.84
N LYS A 16 4.81 -12.41 42.29
CA LYS A 16 5.13 -11.30 41.37
C LYS A 16 6.48 -11.47 40.67
N GLN A 17 7.51 -11.94 41.38
CA GLN A 17 8.82 -12.21 40.78
C GLN A 17 8.78 -13.37 39.78
N LEU A 18 7.98 -14.40 40.06
CA LEU A 18 7.85 -15.56 39.18
C LEU A 18 7.17 -15.19 37.86
N VAL A 19 6.09 -14.41 37.92
CA VAL A 19 5.39 -13.87 36.74
C VAL A 19 6.28 -12.93 35.92
N GLU A 20 7.13 -12.13 36.58
CA GLU A 20 8.06 -11.23 35.89
C GLU A 20 9.18 -12.01 35.16
N ASN A 21 9.65 -13.11 35.76
CA ASN A 21 10.66 -13.98 35.14
C ASN A 21 10.08 -14.75 33.94
N GLU A 22 8.86 -15.28 34.04
CA GLU A 22 8.16 -15.94 32.92
C GLU A 22 7.96 -14.99 31.73
N LYS A 23 7.61 -13.72 32.00
CA LYS A 23 7.49 -12.69 30.95
C LYS A 23 8.82 -12.42 30.25
N LYS A 24 9.92 -12.33 30.99
CA LYS A 24 11.27 -12.11 30.42
C LYS A 24 11.73 -13.28 29.57
N GLU A 25 11.37 -14.50 29.95
CA GLU A 25 11.65 -15.71 29.17
C GLU A 25 10.85 -15.74 27.85
N ILE A 26 9.58 -15.32 27.88
CA ILE A 26 8.76 -15.14 26.67
C ILE A 26 9.32 -14.03 25.78
N GLU A 27 9.75 -12.89 26.34
CA GLU A 27 10.36 -11.78 25.59
C GLU A 27 11.66 -12.22 24.86
N SER A 28 12.53 -13.00 25.51
CA SER A 28 13.78 -13.46 24.91
C SER A 28 13.55 -14.44 23.75
N GLN A 29 12.57 -15.33 23.89
CA GLN A 29 12.20 -16.26 22.82
C GLN A 29 11.52 -15.56 21.64
N ILE A 30 10.68 -14.55 21.89
CA ILE A 30 10.10 -13.75 20.81
C ILE A 30 11.21 -13.03 20.03
N LYS A 31 12.22 -12.47 20.73
CA LYS A 31 13.39 -11.86 20.07
C LYS A 31 14.21 -12.88 19.25
N ALA A 32 14.39 -14.09 19.77
CA ALA A 32 15.07 -15.18 19.07
C ALA A 32 14.30 -15.63 17.81
N ALA A 33 12.98 -15.83 17.92
CA ALA A 33 12.11 -16.20 16.82
C ALA A 33 12.06 -15.13 15.72
N LEU A 34 12.05 -13.85 16.10
CA LEU A 34 12.12 -12.72 15.16
C LEU A 34 13.46 -12.66 14.41
N THR A 35 14.56 -13.05 15.06
CA THR A 35 15.91 -13.01 14.46
C THR A 35 16.16 -14.20 13.52
N ASN A 36 15.72 -15.40 13.91
CA ASN A 36 16.01 -16.63 13.16
C ASN A 36 14.99 -16.93 12.06
N GLU A 37 13.69 -16.79 12.33
CA GLU A 37 12.65 -17.31 11.43
C GLU A 37 11.87 -16.22 10.65
N LYS A 38 11.93 -14.95 11.09
CA LYS A 38 11.25 -13.80 10.43
C LYS A 38 9.78 -14.10 10.04
N PRO A 39 8.91 -14.42 11.00
CA PRO A 39 7.51 -14.78 10.72
C PRO A 39 6.73 -13.62 10.10
N ALA A 40 5.88 -13.93 9.12
CA ALA A 40 5.10 -12.94 8.38
C ALA A 40 3.80 -12.49 9.10
N THR A 41 3.38 -13.21 10.16
CA THR A 41 2.14 -12.90 10.87
C THR A 41 2.27 -13.15 12.36
N VAL A 42 1.58 -12.34 13.18
CA VAL A 42 1.48 -12.54 14.64
C VAL A 42 1.00 -13.95 14.99
N ARG A 43 0.10 -14.55 14.20
CA ARG A 43 -0.33 -15.95 14.37
C ARG A 43 0.80 -16.96 14.18
N GLN A 44 1.67 -16.74 13.20
CA GLN A 44 2.84 -17.59 12.97
C GLN A 44 3.85 -17.42 14.11
N LEU A 45 4.11 -16.18 14.54
CA LEU A 45 4.98 -15.90 15.68
C LEU A 45 4.49 -16.61 16.95
N VAL A 46 3.19 -16.55 17.25
CA VAL A 46 2.60 -17.23 18.41
C VAL A 46 2.68 -18.76 18.25
N ALA A 47 2.51 -19.30 17.05
CA ALA A 47 2.64 -20.74 16.80
C ALA A 47 4.07 -21.25 17.02
N LEU A 48 5.08 -20.46 16.63
CA LEU A 48 6.50 -20.78 16.85
C LEU A 48 6.87 -20.75 18.34
N VAL A 49 6.46 -19.69 19.04
CA VAL A 49 6.72 -19.56 20.49
C VAL A 49 5.98 -20.65 21.28
N LYS A 50 4.78 -21.05 20.85
CA LYS A 50 4.02 -22.16 21.47
C LYS A 50 4.65 -23.54 21.23
N LYS A 51 5.47 -23.70 20.19
CA LYS A 51 6.18 -24.95 19.92
C LYS A 51 7.33 -25.15 20.91
N GLU A 52 7.94 -24.06 21.36
CA GLU A 52 9.05 -24.09 22.32
C GLU A 52 8.58 -23.95 23.79
N GLN A 53 7.36 -23.44 24.03
CA GLN A 53 6.84 -23.22 25.38
C GLN A 53 5.37 -23.65 25.55
N LYS A 54 5.02 -24.28 26.69
CA LYS A 54 3.64 -24.65 27.08
C LYS A 54 2.80 -23.45 27.57
N SER A 55 3.11 -22.24 27.13
CA SER A 55 2.47 -21.00 27.61
C SER A 55 1.10 -20.77 26.97
N ASN A 56 0.21 -20.10 27.70
CA ASN A 56 -1.14 -19.83 27.21
C ASN A 56 -1.09 -18.75 26.11
N MET A 57 -1.89 -18.91 25.04
CA MET A 57 -1.90 -17.96 23.91
C MET A 57 -2.18 -16.52 24.36
N ARG A 58 -2.98 -16.36 25.42
CA ARG A 58 -3.29 -15.05 26.01
C ARG A 58 -2.09 -14.36 26.65
N GLU A 59 -1.19 -15.13 27.27
CA GLU A 59 0.02 -14.59 27.92
C GLU A 59 1.02 -14.13 26.86
N ILE A 60 1.22 -14.90 25.79
CA ILE A 60 2.08 -14.53 24.66
C ILE A 60 1.56 -13.25 23.98
N LEU A 61 0.24 -13.15 23.75
CA LEU A 61 -0.40 -11.95 23.20
C LEU A 61 -0.24 -10.72 24.11
N ALA A 62 -0.32 -10.92 25.44
CA ALA A 62 -0.11 -9.83 26.40
C ALA A 62 1.33 -9.32 26.37
N VAL A 63 2.31 -10.22 26.25
CA VAL A 63 3.73 -9.86 26.12
C VAL A 63 4.02 -9.18 24.78
N ILE A 64 3.42 -9.64 23.67
CA ILE A 64 3.54 -8.97 22.36
C ILE A 64 2.97 -7.54 22.41
N ARG A 65 1.79 -7.34 23.01
CA ARG A 65 1.20 -6.00 23.20
C ARG A 65 2.06 -5.11 24.09
N MET A 66 2.64 -5.67 25.15
CA MET A 66 3.55 -4.92 26.02
C MET A 66 4.83 -4.50 25.27
N MET A 67 5.37 -5.36 24.39
CA MET A 67 6.51 -5.02 23.54
C MET A 67 6.17 -4.00 22.46
N GLU A 68 4.94 -4.01 21.94
CA GLU A 68 4.43 -2.98 21.03
C GLU A 68 4.31 -1.62 21.74
N GLU A 69 3.75 -1.60 22.94
CA GLU A 69 3.61 -0.39 23.77
C GLU A 69 4.98 0.20 24.15
N LYS A 70 5.96 -0.66 24.46
CA LYS A 70 7.36 -0.29 24.67
C LYS A 70 8.10 0.13 23.38
N ARG A 71 7.46 0.05 22.21
CA ARG A 71 8.04 0.28 20.87
C ARG A 71 9.23 -0.62 20.52
N GLU A 72 9.36 -1.77 21.20
CA GLU A 72 10.38 -2.78 20.88
C GLU A 72 10.01 -3.55 19.60
N ILE A 73 8.71 -3.67 19.30
CA ILE A 73 8.17 -4.29 18.09
C ILE A 73 7.10 -3.38 17.51
N ILE A 74 7.08 -3.18 16.19
CA ILE A 74 6.01 -2.46 15.50
C ILE A 74 5.22 -3.48 14.70
N LEU A 75 3.96 -3.68 15.06
CA LEU A 75 3.04 -4.50 14.28
C LEU A 75 2.56 -3.68 13.09
N GLN A 76 2.96 -4.08 11.89
CA GLN A 76 2.38 -3.54 10.66
C GLN A 76 1.12 -4.31 10.33
N GLU A 77 0.10 -3.60 9.85
CA GLU A 77 -1.05 -4.22 9.23
C GLU A 77 -0.58 -5.10 8.07
N PRO A 78 -1.14 -6.32 7.92
CA PRO A 78 -0.73 -7.22 6.86
C PRO A 78 -0.99 -6.53 5.52
N ILE A 79 0.08 -6.25 4.79
CA ILE A 79 -0.01 -5.70 3.44
C ILE A 79 -0.74 -6.76 2.61
N ILE A 80 -1.97 -6.44 2.20
CA ILE A 80 -2.75 -7.33 1.35
C ILE A 80 -1.92 -7.51 0.07
N GLU A 81 -1.70 -8.77 -0.33
CA GLU A 81 -0.78 -9.15 -1.40
C GLU A 81 -1.04 -8.54 -2.82
N PRO A 82 -2.21 -7.96 -3.21
CA PRO A 82 -2.33 -7.37 -4.55
C PRO A 82 -1.62 -6.02 -4.72
N LEU A 83 -0.94 -5.47 -3.69
CA LEU A 83 -0.33 -4.14 -3.72
C LEU A 83 1.16 -4.13 -4.09
N LEU A 84 1.83 -5.28 -4.20
CA LEU A 84 3.26 -5.31 -4.59
C LEU A 84 3.43 -5.04 -6.09
N PRO A 85 4.25 -4.05 -6.49
CA PRO A 85 4.54 -3.83 -7.90
C PRO A 85 5.25 -5.07 -8.48
N PRO A 86 4.81 -5.56 -9.65
CA PRO A 86 5.34 -6.80 -10.22
C PRO A 86 6.81 -6.61 -10.58
N LYS A 87 7.64 -7.60 -10.21
CA LYS A 87 9.09 -7.54 -10.39
C LYS A 87 9.50 -7.75 -11.84
N ARG A 88 8.68 -8.45 -12.63
CA ARG A 88 8.94 -8.77 -14.03
C ARG A 88 7.95 -8.04 -14.95
N PRO A 89 8.40 -7.55 -16.12
CA PRO A 89 7.50 -6.89 -17.07
C PRO A 89 6.41 -7.84 -17.60
N LYS A 90 6.70 -9.14 -17.76
CA LYS A 90 5.70 -10.13 -18.19
C LYS A 90 4.56 -10.29 -17.19
N GLU A 91 4.85 -10.24 -15.90
CA GLU A 91 3.86 -10.30 -14.81
C GLU A 91 3.04 -9.02 -14.71
N PHE A 92 3.57 -7.89 -15.17
CA PHE A 92 2.83 -6.63 -15.24
C PHE A 92 1.72 -6.68 -16.30
N PHE A 93 2.00 -7.21 -17.49
CA PHE A 93 1.03 -7.21 -18.60
C PHE A 93 0.10 -8.42 -18.61
N PHE A 94 0.59 -9.61 -18.22
CA PHE A 94 -0.15 -10.88 -18.32
C PHE A 94 -0.41 -11.56 -16.98
N GLY A 95 0.06 -10.99 -15.87
CA GLY A 95 -0.27 -11.50 -14.54
C GLY A 95 -1.72 -11.23 -14.19
N ARG A 96 -2.34 -12.10 -13.39
CA ARG A 96 -3.68 -11.89 -12.83
C ARG A 96 -3.63 -10.93 -11.63
N ASN A 97 -3.03 -9.77 -11.86
CA ASN A 97 -2.70 -8.74 -10.87
C ASN A 97 -3.54 -7.49 -11.11
N TYR A 98 -3.81 -6.71 -10.06
CA TYR A 98 -4.56 -5.46 -10.14
C TYR A 98 -3.97 -4.49 -11.18
N PHE A 99 -2.64 -4.37 -11.24
CA PHE A 99 -1.92 -3.50 -12.18
C PHE A 99 -2.14 -3.87 -13.65
N ALA A 100 -2.29 -5.16 -13.95
CA ALA A 100 -2.56 -5.62 -15.31
C ALA A 100 -3.97 -5.19 -15.75
N TYR A 101 -4.97 -5.35 -14.87
CA TYR A 101 -6.32 -4.89 -15.13
C TYR A 101 -6.40 -3.37 -15.31
N GLU A 102 -5.72 -2.61 -14.46
CA GLU A 102 -5.62 -1.15 -14.59
C GLU A 102 -5.02 -0.74 -15.95
N PHE A 103 -3.94 -1.40 -16.37
CA PHE A 103 -3.30 -1.16 -17.67
C PHE A 103 -4.22 -1.51 -18.85
N TRP A 104 -4.81 -2.70 -18.86
CA TRP A 104 -5.66 -3.12 -19.98
C TRP A 104 -6.95 -2.30 -20.05
N LEU A 105 -7.56 -1.99 -18.90
CA LEU A 105 -8.75 -1.14 -18.86
C LEU A 105 -8.44 0.27 -19.39
N THR A 106 -7.29 0.84 -19.00
CA THR A 106 -6.87 2.15 -19.51
C THR A 106 -6.60 2.14 -21.01
N ILE A 107 -5.87 1.14 -21.53
CA ILE A 107 -5.62 0.95 -22.97
C ILE A 107 -6.93 0.75 -23.76
N THR A 108 -7.81 -0.13 -23.30
CA THR A 108 -9.08 -0.42 -24.00
C THR A 108 -9.99 0.81 -24.01
N SER A 109 -10.09 1.52 -22.89
CA SER A 109 -10.89 2.75 -22.81
C SER A 109 -10.31 3.87 -23.68
N LEU A 110 -8.98 3.99 -23.75
CA LEU A 110 -8.29 4.93 -24.63
C LEU A 110 -8.56 4.61 -26.11
N LEU A 111 -8.39 3.35 -26.52
CA LEU A 111 -8.67 2.91 -27.90
C LEU A 111 -10.13 3.12 -28.28
N LEU A 112 -11.05 2.81 -27.36
CA LEU A 112 -12.48 3.03 -27.56
C LEU A 112 -12.80 4.52 -27.75
N THR A 113 -12.22 5.39 -26.92
CA THR A 113 -12.41 6.85 -26.98
C THR A 113 -11.90 7.41 -28.30
N VAL A 114 -10.68 7.03 -28.72
CA VAL A 114 -10.10 7.45 -30.00
C VAL A 114 -10.95 6.97 -31.18
N THR A 115 -11.39 5.71 -31.16
CA THR A 115 -12.24 5.14 -32.22
C THR A 115 -13.56 5.89 -32.34
N LEU A 116 -14.26 6.14 -31.22
CA LEU A 116 -15.56 6.84 -31.22
C LEU A 116 -15.44 8.29 -31.71
N VAL A 117 -14.28 8.93 -31.52
CA VAL A 117 -14.03 10.29 -31.97
C VAL A 117 -13.65 10.34 -33.45
N LEU A 118 -12.92 9.35 -33.96
CA LEU A 118 -12.50 9.27 -35.36
C LEU A 118 -13.60 8.79 -36.32
N VAL A 119 -14.51 7.93 -35.87
CA VAL A 119 -15.59 7.37 -36.71
C VAL A 119 -16.69 8.41 -37.05
N ASP A 120 -16.57 9.64 -36.56
CA ASP A 120 -17.48 10.77 -36.77
C ASP A 120 -18.97 10.36 -36.73
N VAL A 121 -19.35 9.72 -35.61
CA VAL A 121 -20.75 9.33 -35.37
C VAL A 121 -21.56 10.61 -35.13
N ARG A 122 -22.32 11.02 -36.15
CA ARG A 122 -23.13 12.25 -36.12
C ARG A 122 -24.56 12.05 -35.62
N ALA A 123 -25.09 10.82 -35.64
CA ALA A 123 -26.47 10.53 -35.21
C ALA A 123 -26.64 9.07 -34.73
N GLY A 124 -27.72 8.81 -33.98
CA GLY A 124 -28.10 7.48 -33.50
C GLY A 124 -27.62 7.15 -32.08
N PHE A 125 -27.85 5.91 -31.64
CA PHE A 125 -27.49 5.44 -30.29
C PHE A 125 -26.02 5.67 -29.93
N PHE A 126 -25.11 5.43 -30.88
CA PHE A 126 -23.67 5.58 -30.70
C PHE A 126 -23.22 7.04 -30.45
N PHE A 127 -24.04 8.04 -30.83
CA PHE A 127 -23.76 9.44 -30.52
C PHE A 127 -23.75 9.66 -29.00
N TYR A 128 -24.79 9.20 -28.30
CA TYR A 128 -24.87 9.34 -26.84
C TYR A 128 -23.79 8.55 -26.13
N VAL A 129 -23.50 7.33 -26.62
CA VAL A 129 -22.42 6.49 -26.08
C VAL A 129 -21.07 7.19 -26.21
N ARG A 130 -20.80 7.87 -27.33
CA ARG A 130 -19.59 8.67 -27.53
C ARG A 130 -19.43 9.72 -26.42
N TYR A 131 -20.43 10.54 -26.14
CA TYR A 131 -20.31 11.55 -25.08
C TYR A 131 -20.13 10.92 -23.70
N ALA A 132 -20.86 9.86 -23.39
CA ALA A 132 -20.72 9.18 -22.10
C ALA A 132 -19.30 8.63 -21.90
N VAL A 133 -18.76 7.93 -22.91
CA VAL A 133 -17.41 7.34 -22.86
C VAL A 133 -16.33 8.43 -22.83
N VAL A 134 -16.45 9.45 -23.67
CA VAL A 134 -15.49 10.56 -23.71
C VAL A 134 -15.49 11.33 -22.40
N CYS A 135 -16.65 11.64 -21.81
CA CYS A 135 -16.73 12.30 -20.51
C CYS A 135 -16.12 11.43 -19.40
N PHE A 136 -16.40 10.12 -19.39
CA PHE A 136 -15.81 9.20 -18.43
C PHE A 136 -14.28 9.14 -18.57
N PHE A 137 -13.78 9.05 -19.80
CA PHE A 137 -12.35 9.09 -20.10
C PHE A 137 -11.71 10.39 -19.60
N MET A 138 -12.33 11.52 -19.91
CA MET A 138 -11.85 12.87 -19.57
C MET A 138 -11.83 13.16 -18.08
N LEU A 139 -12.80 12.66 -17.30
CA LEU A 139 -12.99 13.02 -15.88
C LEU A 139 -12.40 12.03 -14.89
N ILE A 140 -12.35 10.75 -15.24
CA ILE A 140 -11.93 9.70 -14.30
C ILE A 140 -10.60 9.11 -14.74
N LEU A 141 -10.49 8.76 -16.02
CA LEU A 141 -9.37 7.95 -16.50
C LEU A 141 -8.07 8.74 -16.58
N THR A 142 -8.14 9.98 -17.06
CA THR A 142 -7.00 10.90 -17.15
C THR A 142 -6.41 11.19 -15.78
N GLY A 143 -7.24 11.59 -14.81
CA GLY A 143 -6.84 11.81 -13.44
C GLY A 143 -6.31 10.54 -12.77
N TRP A 144 -6.94 9.40 -12.99
CA TRP A 144 -6.48 8.12 -12.45
C TRP A 144 -5.09 7.73 -12.97
N SER A 145 -4.83 7.94 -14.27
CA SER A 145 -3.52 7.67 -14.89
C SER A 145 -2.43 8.59 -14.35
N LEU A 146 -2.76 9.85 -14.06
CA LEU A 146 -1.82 10.81 -13.47
C LEU A 146 -1.54 10.47 -12.01
N THR A 147 -2.57 10.15 -11.22
CA THR A 147 -2.39 9.67 -9.84
C THR A 147 -1.52 8.41 -9.80
N ALA A 148 -1.71 7.48 -10.75
CA ALA A 148 -0.88 6.28 -10.87
C ALA A 148 0.58 6.57 -11.26
N ALA A 149 0.86 7.72 -11.88
CA ALA A 149 2.22 8.16 -12.22
C ALA A 149 2.89 8.88 -11.04
N ILE A 150 2.17 9.75 -10.32
CA ILE A 150 2.68 10.51 -9.17
C ILE A 150 2.85 9.61 -7.94
N PHE A 151 1.85 8.77 -7.67
CA PHE A 151 1.82 7.81 -6.57
C PHE A 151 1.83 6.39 -7.15
N PRO A 152 3.00 5.90 -7.61
CA PRO A 152 3.11 4.57 -8.19
C PRO A 152 2.93 3.47 -7.14
N LYS A 153 3.11 3.80 -5.86
CA LYS A 153 2.89 2.90 -4.73
C LYS A 153 1.42 2.85 -4.37
N ILE A 154 0.93 1.64 -4.17
CA ILE A 154 -0.31 1.42 -3.45
C ILE A 154 0.16 1.13 -2.03
N ASP A 155 0.25 2.17 -1.21
CA ASP A 155 0.57 2.07 0.21
C ASP A 155 -0.73 2.34 0.99
N ASP A 156 -0.74 1.98 2.27
CA ASP A 156 -1.87 2.25 3.19
C ASP A 156 -2.06 3.75 3.49
N GLU A 157 -1.10 4.58 3.06
CA GLU A 157 -1.15 6.04 3.17
C GLU A 157 -2.18 6.69 2.23
N LEU A 158 -2.61 6.00 1.16
CA LEU A 158 -3.64 6.49 0.24
C LEU A 158 -4.76 5.45 0.12
N ARG A 159 -5.78 5.59 0.97
CA ARG A 159 -6.96 4.71 0.92
C ARG A 159 -7.65 4.84 -0.45
N PHE A 160 -8.36 3.80 -0.87
CA PHE A 160 -9.02 3.77 -2.18
C PHE A 160 -9.88 5.03 -2.47
N LEU A 161 -10.60 5.54 -1.46
CA LEU A 161 -11.39 6.76 -1.60
C LEU A 161 -10.54 8.02 -1.78
N GLU A 162 -9.40 8.12 -1.09
CA GLU A 162 -8.48 9.26 -1.23
C GLU A 162 -7.87 9.26 -2.62
N ARG A 163 -7.43 8.08 -3.11
CA ARG A 163 -6.94 7.93 -4.48
C ARG A 163 -7.97 8.34 -5.52
N LEU A 164 -9.24 8.01 -5.29
CA LEU A 164 -10.34 8.38 -6.18
C LEU A 164 -10.64 9.88 -6.13
N ALA A 165 -10.67 10.48 -4.94
CA ALA A 165 -10.83 11.93 -4.78
C ALA A 165 -9.69 12.71 -5.44
N THR A 166 -8.44 12.27 -5.24
CA THR A 166 -7.25 12.84 -5.88
C THR A 166 -7.31 12.70 -7.39
N ALA A 167 -7.75 11.55 -7.92
CA ALA A 167 -7.92 11.36 -9.35
C ALA A 167 -8.92 12.36 -9.94
N ILE A 168 -10.09 12.54 -9.32
CA ILE A 168 -11.10 13.50 -9.78
C ILE A 168 -10.53 14.93 -9.75
N GLY A 169 -9.88 15.32 -8.65
CA GLY A 169 -9.26 16.64 -8.50
C GLY A 169 -8.21 16.91 -9.58
N LEU A 170 -7.29 15.96 -9.79
CA LEU A 170 -6.26 16.05 -10.82
C LEU A 170 -6.83 16.07 -12.23
N SER A 171 -7.93 15.36 -12.47
CA SER A 171 -8.59 15.36 -13.77
C SER A 171 -9.09 16.75 -14.16
N ILE A 172 -9.73 17.46 -13.22
CA ILE A 172 -10.23 18.82 -13.48
C ILE A 172 -9.06 19.76 -13.80
N VAL A 173 -7.96 19.65 -13.04
CA VAL A 173 -6.75 20.46 -13.29
C VAL A 173 -6.20 20.19 -14.69
N VAL A 174 -6.06 18.92 -15.07
CA VAL A 174 -5.56 18.54 -16.40
C VAL A 174 -6.47 19.08 -17.50
N LEU A 175 -7.79 18.97 -17.36
CA LEU A 175 -8.74 19.47 -18.37
C LEU A 175 -8.66 20.99 -18.55
N VAL A 176 -8.52 21.76 -17.46
CA VAL A 176 -8.37 23.21 -17.53
C VAL A 176 -7.07 23.61 -18.23
N VAL A 177 -5.96 22.96 -17.85
CA VAL A 177 -4.64 23.24 -18.44
C VAL A 177 -4.58 22.83 -19.91
N ASP A 178 -5.11 21.65 -20.25
CA ASP A 178 -5.14 21.14 -21.62
C ASP A 178 -6.05 22.00 -22.52
N GLY A 179 -7.20 22.42 -22.01
CA GLY A 179 -8.09 23.34 -22.72
C GLY A 179 -7.43 24.68 -23.02
N LEU A 180 -6.69 25.25 -22.06
CA LEU A 180 -5.93 26.48 -22.27
C LEU A 180 -4.79 26.29 -23.28
N PHE A 181 -4.06 25.18 -23.18
CA PHE A 181 -2.98 24.84 -24.08
C PHE A 181 -3.46 24.70 -25.53
N LEU A 182 -4.56 23.97 -25.74
CA LEU A 182 -5.17 23.78 -27.06
C LEU A 182 -5.75 25.05 -27.63
N ASN A 183 -6.35 25.90 -26.79
CA ASN A 183 -6.84 27.20 -27.23
C ASN A 183 -5.69 28.06 -27.79
N TYR A 184 -4.50 27.98 -27.20
CA TYR A 184 -3.33 28.74 -27.64
C TYR A 184 -2.63 28.13 -28.88
N THR A 185 -2.53 26.80 -28.98
CA THR A 185 -1.71 26.15 -30.04
C THR A 185 -2.54 25.59 -31.19
N PHE A 186 -3.61 24.83 -30.90
CA PHE A 186 -4.33 24.02 -31.88
C PHE A 186 -5.84 24.18 -31.68
N ARG A 187 -6.36 25.35 -32.10
CA ARG A 187 -7.78 25.73 -32.23
C ARG A 187 -8.77 24.71 -31.64
N PHE A 188 -9.53 25.15 -30.64
CA PHE A 188 -10.40 24.32 -29.81
C PHE A 188 -11.39 23.46 -30.64
N ASN A 189 -11.01 22.19 -30.87
CA ASN A 189 -11.79 21.19 -31.59
C ASN A 189 -11.86 19.90 -30.76
N PRO A 190 -12.98 19.13 -30.81
CA PRO A 190 -13.13 17.89 -30.06
C PRO A 190 -12.03 16.85 -30.37
N VAL A 191 -11.57 16.80 -31.62
CA VAL A 191 -10.50 15.90 -32.05
C VAL A 191 -9.18 16.29 -31.40
N SER A 192 -8.82 17.58 -31.41
CA SER A 192 -7.56 18.07 -30.81
C SER A 192 -7.49 17.79 -29.31
N ILE A 193 -8.60 17.98 -28.59
CA ILE A 193 -8.68 17.73 -27.14
C ILE A 193 -8.44 16.25 -26.84
N VAL A 194 -9.18 15.36 -27.51
CA VAL A 194 -9.04 13.92 -27.26
C VAL A 194 -7.64 13.44 -27.61
N LEU A 195 -7.05 13.97 -28.68
CA LEU A 195 -5.71 13.60 -29.12
C LEU A 195 -4.63 14.07 -28.12
N SER A 196 -4.73 15.30 -27.63
CA SER A 196 -3.82 15.84 -26.59
C SER A 196 -3.90 15.01 -25.30
N LEU A 197 -5.11 14.78 -24.79
CA LEU A 197 -5.34 13.95 -23.61
C LEU A 197 -4.84 12.50 -23.80
N THR A 198 -4.99 11.95 -25.01
CA THR A 198 -4.48 10.61 -25.33
C THR A 198 -2.96 10.56 -25.19
N PHE A 199 -2.24 11.54 -25.76
CA PHE A 199 -0.79 11.63 -25.59
C PHE A 199 -0.40 11.78 -24.12
N PHE A 200 -1.11 12.63 -23.38
CA PHE A 200 -0.88 12.83 -21.95
C PHE A 200 -1.03 11.52 -21.15
N VAL A 201 -2.11 10.78 -21.39
CA VAL A 201 -2.37 9.49 -20.73
C VAL A 201 -1.29 8.46 -21.08
N LEU A 202 -0.85 8.39 -22.34
CA LEU A 202 0.23 7.48 -22.75
C LEU A 202 1.55 7.78 -22.04
N ILE A 203 1.89 9.07 -21.89
CA ILE A 203 3.08 9.50 -21.15
C ILE A 203 2.98 9.10 -19.67
N CYS A 204 1.85 9.41 -19.02
CA CYS A 204 1.61 9.06 -17.62
C CYS A 204 1.68 7.55 -17.41
N LEU A 205 1.10 6.78 -18.33
CA LEU A 205 1.10 5.33 -18.28
C LEU A 205 2.53 4.77 -18.43
N GLY A 206 3.32 5.30 -19.36
CA GLY A 206 4.73 4.94 -19.51
C GLY A 206 5.57 5.24 -18.26
N ILE A 207 5.39 6.42 -17.67
CA ILE A 207 6.04 6.82 -16.41
C ILE A 207 5.62 5.89 -15.28
N SER A 208 4.31 5.61 -15.14
CA SER A 208 3.78 4.73 -14.11
C SER A 208 4.38 3.32 -14.22
N ILE A 209 4.45 2.75 -15.42
CA ILE A 209 5.10 1.45 -15.67
C ILE A 209 6.59 1.52 -15.29
N GLY A 210 7.31 2.54 -15.77
CA GLY A 210 8.74 2.69 -15.49
C GLY A 210 9.04 2.79 -14.00
N LEU A 211 8.27 3.61 -13.28
CA LEU A 211 8.38 3.75 -11.83
C LEU A 211 8.04 2.45 -11.10
N ARG A 212 6.92 1.78 -11.47
CA ARG A 212 6.50 0.53 -10.82
C ARG A 212 7.50 -0.61 -11.06
N LEU A 213 8.04 -0.74 -12.27
CA LEU A 213 9.07 -1.74 -12.57
C LEU A 213 10.40 -1.43 -11.87
N LYS A 214 10.76 -0.15 -11.73
CA LYS A 214 11.93 0.26 -10.93
C LYS A 214 11.73 -0.08 -9.45
N LEU A 215 10.56 0.22 -8.90
CA LEU A 215 10.19 -0.14 -7.52
C LEU A 215 10.19 -1.67 -7.29
N GLY A 216 9.72 -2.46 -8.25
CA GLY A 216 9.76 -3.92 -8.18
C GLY A 216 11.18 -4.49 -8.25
N ARG A 217 12.08 -3.87 -9.04
CA ARG A 217 13.48 -4.26 -9.20
C ARG A 217 14.33 -3.88 -7.98
N ASP A 218 14.10 -2.70 -7.43
CA ASP A 218 14.76 -2.20 -6.21
C ASP A 218 14.26 -2.94 -4.96
N GLY A 219 13.30 -3.87 -5.14
CA GLY A 219 13.01 -4.98 -4.26
C GLY A 219 12.94 -4.58 -2.81
N PHE A 220 11.90 -3.83 -2.43
CA PHE A 220 11.65 -3.41 -1.05
C PHE A 220 12.97 -3.01 -0.38
N ILE A 221 13.48 -1.83 -0.70
CA ILE A 221 14.44 -1.15 0.18
C ILE A 221 13.75 -1.12 1.55
N PHE A 222 14.08 -2.09 2.39
CA PHE A 222 13.89 -2.06 3.81
C PHE A 222 14.64 -0.82 4.26
N LYS A 223 13.99 0.32 4.20
CA LYS A 223 14.30 1.41 5.10
C LYS A 223 13.78 0.94 6.44
N LYS A 224 14.57 0.06 7.09
CA LYS A 224 14.83 0.17 8.52
C LYS A 224 14.93 1.66 8.76
N LYS A 225 13.98 2.23 9.50
CA LYS A 225 14.19 3.53 10.11
C LYS A 225 15.35 3.31 11.07
N SER A 226 16.56 3.37 10.54
CA SER A 226 17.79 3.46 11.29
C SER A 226 17.74 4.82 11.97
N LYS A 227 17.14 4.84 13.15
CA LYS A 227 17.56 5.72 14.21
C LYS A 227 17.99 4.80 15.35
N GLU A 228 19.29 4.56 15.33
CA GLU A 228 20.13 4.38 16.51
C GLU A 228 19.38 4.33 17.84
N THR A 229 19.32 3.14 18.44
CA THR A 229 19.69 2.99 19.85
C THR A 229 20.22 1.58 20.02
N ILE A 230 21.42 1.36 19.45
CA ILE A 230 22.37 0.48 20.13
C ILE A 230 23.24 1.46 20.91
N GLU A 231 22.88 1.72 22.15
CA GLU A 231 23.88 1.91 23.18
C GLU A 231 23.49 1.02 24.35
N VAL A 232 24.09 -0.16 24.33
CA VAL A 232 24.52 -0.83 25.54
C VAL A 232 25.57 0.08 26.17
N GLN A 233 25.24 0.72 27.28
CA GLN A 233 26.23 1.00 28.32
C GLN A 233 25.70 0.44 29.64
N LEU A 234 26.19 -0.76 29.95
CA LEU A 234 26.47 -1.18 31.32
C LEU A 234 27.88 -0.69 31.63
N ASP A 235 28.04 0.27 32.54
CA ASP A 235 29.09 0.18 33.57
C ASP A 235 28.80 1.10 34.78
N ARG A 236 29.02 0.52 35.96
CA ARG A 236 28.91 0.97 37.37
C ARG A 236 27.54 1.17 38.02
#